data_AF-A0A362WWU8-F1
#
_entry.id   AF-A0A362WWU8-F1
#
_cell.length_a   1.000
_cell.length_b   1.000
_cell.length_c   1.000
_cell.angle_alpha   90.00
_cell.angle_beta   90.00
_cell.angle_gamma   90.00
#
_symmetry.space_group_name_H-M   'P 1'
#
loop_
_entity.id
_entity.type
_entity.pdbx_description
1 polymer ?
#
loop_
_entity_poly.entity_id
_entity_poly.type
_entity_poly.pdbx_seq_one_letter_code
_entity_poly.pdbx_strand_id
1 'polypeptide(L)'
;MEEFDKILYGFIFSIVGIVVGWFLNQIGQWFKVRSDQKKTLRFVLFNLLETYHLFSKSDFDSFTTKISNKVKSYIPNNEQTIETETYIDQIFSDLVTNYLKPRLLSELNEIENDYKNSILSLAEIDPITAYYLNGKSSILERFEQMESWMKMLEYQNPNDAQEIKKSSKLVMEIIKPNMFTDTQTELEKDIKKIAFKINPVVWYNSGKAIDRVKENLSKEIDKEIDEIFDKLKSTWE
;
A
#
# COMPACT_ATOMS: atom_id res chain seq x y z
N MET A 1 -66.88 23.70 -29.56
CA MET A 1 -65.43 23.92 -29.49
C MET A 1 -64.89 23.61 -28.10
N GLU A 2 -65.52 24.07 -27.01
CA GLU A 2 -65.02 23.86 -25.64
C GLU A 2 -64.79 22.41 -25.18
N GLU A 3 -65.58 21.42 -25.62
CA GLU A 3 -65.38 20.01 -25.20
C GLU A 3 -64.17 19.36 -25.87
N PHE A 4 -63.93 19.66 -27.14
CA PHE A 4 -62.78 19.13 -27.89
C PHE A 4 -61.47 19.65 -27.31
N ASP A 5 -61.44 20.93 -26.93
CA ASP A 5 -60.28 21.56 -26.29
C ASP A 5 -59.95 20.89 -24.95
N LYS A 6 -60.97 20.59 -24.13
CA LYS A 6 -60.78 19.88 -22.84
C LYS A 6 -60.16 18.49 -23.03
N ILE A 7 -60.62 17.72 -24.03
CA ILE A 7 -60.08 16.39 -24.35
C ILE A 7 -58.63 16.51 -24.84
N LEU A 8 -58.35 17.49 -25.70
CA LEU A 8 -57.02 17.74 -26.25
C LEU A 8 -56.02 18.15 -25.16
N TYR A 9 -56.41 19.02 -24.23
CA TYR A 9 -55.56 19.37 -23.07
C TYR A 9 -55.31 18.16 -22.17
N GLY A 10 -56.31 17.34 -21.87
CA GLY A 10 -56.14 16.11 -21.08
C GLY A 10 -55.15 15.12 -21.73
N PHE A 11 -55.21 14.99 -23.05
CA PHE A 11 -54.26 14.18 -23.82
C PHE A 11 -52.84 14.75 -23.77
N ILE A 12 -52.68 16.07 -23.96
CA ILE A 12 -51.37 16.74 -23.85
C ILE A 12 -50.77 16.55 -22.46
N PHE A 13 -51.53 16.75 -21.37
CA PHE A 13 -51.04 16.54 -20.01
C PHE A 13 -50.63 15.10 -19.75
N SER A 14 -51.38 14.12 -20.30
CA SER A 14 -51.03 12.70 -20.18
C SER A 14 -49.71 12.38 -20.89
N ILE A 15 -49.51 12.90 -22.11
CA ILE A 15 -48.24 12.75 -22.84
C ILE A 15 -47.09 13.41 -22.08
N VAL A 16 -47.28 14.64 -21.61
CA VAL A 16 -46.26 15.36 -20.82
C VAL A 16 -45.90 14.57 -19.56
N GLY A 17 -46.88 14.00 -18.86
CA GLY A 17 -46.66 13.15 -17.70
C GLY A 17 -45.80 11.92 -18.03
N ILE A 18 -46.08 11.24 -19.14
CA ILE A 18 -45.28 10.09 -19.61
C ILE A 18 -43.84 10.51 -19.93
N VAL A 19 -43.66 11.63 -20.65
CA VAL A 19 -42.33 12.13 -21.03
C VAL A 19 -41.52 12.53 -19.80
N VAL A 20 -42.12 13.25 -18.85
CA VAL A 20 -41.47 13.65 -17.60
C VAL A 20 -41.12 12.42 -16.75
N GLY A 21 -42.04 11.45 -16.64
CA GLY A 21 -41.79 10.20 -15.91
C GLY A 21 -40.62 9.40 -16.50
N TRP A 22 -40.57 9.27 -17.82
CA TRP A 22 -39.44 8.63 -18.51
C TRP A 22 -38.12 9.38 -18.30
N PHE A 23 -38.15 10.71 -18.42
CA PHE A 23 -36.96 11.54 -18.23
C PHE A 23 -36.39 11.46 -16.81
N LEU A 24 -37.25 11.52 -15.79
CA LEU A 24 -36.83 11.36 -14.39
C LEU A 24 -36.25 9.96 -14.12
N ASN A 25 -36.82 8.91 -14.71
CA ASN A 25 -36.28 7.56 -14.61
C ASN A 25 -34.88 7.44 -15.23
N GLN A 26 -34.66 8.05 -16.41
CA GLN A 26 -33.35 8.07 -17.06
C GLN A 26 -32.29 8.82 -16.22
N ILE A 27 -32.67 9.95 -15.63
CA ILE A 27 -31.82 10.70 -14.71
C ILE A 27 -31.45 9.83 -13.49
N GLY A 28 -32.41 9.13 -12.90
CA GLY A 28 -32.19 8.23 -11.77
C GLY A 28 -31.22 7.10 -12.09
N GLN A 29 -31.39 6.45 -13.24
CA GLN A 29 -30.48 5.39 -13.70
C GLN A 29 -29.06 5.92 -13.92
N TRP A 30 -28.93 7.10 -14.53
CA TRP A 30 -27.64 7.74 -14.74
C TRP A 30 -26.91 8.08 -13.42
N PHE A 31 -27.63 8.59 -12.42
CA PHE A 31 -27.06 8.83 -11.10
C PHE A 31 -26.62 7.54 -10.41
N LYS A 32 -27.39 6.45 -10.56
CA LYS A 32 -27.05 5.14 -10.02
C LYS A 32 -25.75 4.61 -10.64
N VAL A 33 -25.63 4.62 -11.97
CA VAL A 33 -24.42 4.19 -12.67
C VAL A 33 -23.20 5.00 -12.22
N ARG A 34 -23.33 6.33 -12.12
CA ARG A 34 -22.24 7.18 -11.62
C ARG A 34 -21.87 6.89 -10.17
N SER A 35 -22.85 6.57 -9.32
CA SER A 35 -22.59 6.20 -7.94
C SER A 35 -21.82 4.89 -7.85
N ASP A 36 -22.22 3.88 -8.63
CA ASP A 36 -21.55 2.58 -8.63
C ASP A 36 -20.13 2.66 -9.19
N GLN A 37 -19.90 3.42 -10.27
CA GLN A 37 -18.55 3.74 -10.76
C GLN A 37 -17.67 4.40 -9.68
N LYS A 38 -18.24 5.34 -8.90
CA LYS A 38 -17.50 5.99 -7.80
C LYS A 38 -17.16 5.02 -6.67
N LYS A 39 -17.98 4.00 -6.41
CA LYS A 39 -17.65 2.97 -5.41
C LYS A 39 -16.42 2.18 -5.85
N THR A 40 -16.39 1.73 -7.11
CA THR A 40 -15.23 1.04 -7.68
C THR A 40 -13.97 1.90 -7.62
N LEU A 41 -14.06 3.18 -8.02
CA LEU A 41 -12.90 4.09 -7.92
C LEU A 41 -12.40 4.28 -6.48
N ARG A 42 -13.30 4.33 -5.49
CA ARG A 42 -12.92 4.41 -4.06
C ARG A 42 -12.24 3.13 -3.59
N PHE A 43 -12.72 1.98 -4.03
CA PHE A 43 -12.09 0.69 -3.73
C PHE A 43 -10.66 0.62 -4.30
N VAL A 44 -10.48 1.05 -5.56
CA VAL A 44 -9.13 1.17 -6.16
C VAL A 44 -8.26 2.15 -5.38
N LEU A 45 -8.78 3.33 -5.05
CA LEU A 45 -8.04 4.35 -4.31
C LEU A 45 -7.55 3.82 -2.94
N PHE A 46 -8.40 3.06 -2.25
CA PHE A 46 -8.05 2.43 -0.98
C PHE A 46 -6.85 1.48 -1.16
N ASN A 47 -6.93 0.55 -2.11
CA ASN A 47 -5.87 -0.43 -2.34
C ASN A 47 -4.55 0.20 -2.82
N LEU A 48 -4.62 1.30 -3.59
CA LEU A 48 -3.44 2.07 -3.96
C LEU A 48 -2.78 2.73 -2.73
N LEU A 49 -3.58 3.25 -1.79
CA LEU A 49 -3.06 3.83 -0.55
C LEU A 49 -2.45 2.77 0.38
N GLU A 50 -3.07 1.60 0.49
CA GLU A 50 -2.50 0.46 1.24
C GLU A 50 -1.17 0.01 0.64
N THR A 51 -1.11 -0.13 -0.68
CA THR A 51 0.15 -0.43 -1.40
C THR A 51 1.21 0.64 -1.13
N TYR A 52 0.81 1.91 -1.10
CA TYR A 52 1.71 3.02 -0.84
C TYR A 52 2.27 2.97 0.58
N HIS A 53 1.42 2.65 1.54
CA HIS A 53 1.79 2.49 2.95
C HIS A 53 2.76 1.34 3.13
N LEU A 54 2.48 0.17 2.52
CA LEU A 54 3.37 -0.99 2.55
C LEU A 54 4.75 -0.68 1.97
N PHE A 55 4.82 -0.04 0.80
CA PHE A 55 6.09 0.36 0.21
C PHE A 55 6.81 1.43 1.03
N SER A 56 6.08 2.32 1.71
CA SER A 56 6.67 3.31 2.62
C SER A 56 7.27 2.65 3.86
N LYS A 57 6.58 1.67 4.44
CA LYS A 57 7.09 0.84 5.55
C LYS A 57 8.29 0.00 5.18
N SER A 58 8.34 -0.41 3.92
CA SER A 58 9.43 -1.21 3.36
C SER A 58 10.65 -0.38 2.97
N ASP A 59 10.71 0.92 3.30
CA ASP A 59 11.93 1.70 3.19
C ASP A 59 12.85 1.43 4.40
N PHE A 60 13.52 0.28 4.33
CA PHE A 60 14.31 -0.27 5.41
C PHE A 60 15.57 0.54 5.75
N ASP A 61 15.98 1.54 4.96
CA ASP A 61 17.21 2.29 5.22
C ASP A 61 17.15 3.01 6.59
N SER A 62 15.97 3.58 6.89
CA SER A 62 15.70 4.16 8.20
C SER A 62 15.60 3.09 9.29
N PHE A 63 15.05 1.92 8.98
CA PHE A 63 14.85 0.82 9.91
C PHE A 63 16.18 0.16 10.33
N THR A 64 17.04 -0.18 9.37
CA THR A 64 18.35 -0.81 9.60
C THR A 64 19.30 0.13 10.35
N THR A 65 19.33 1.40 9.98
CA THR A 65 20.14 2.42 10.67
C THR A 65 19.67 2.60 12.11
N LYS A 66 18.35 2.70 12.33
CA LYS A 66 17.78 2.84 13.68
C LYS A 66 18.01 1.59 14.54
N ILE A 67 17.83 0.39 14.00
CA ILE A 67 18.15 -0.85 14.71
C ILE A 67 19.64 -0.89 15.04
N SER A 68 20.53 -0.66 14.07
CA SER A 68 21.98 -0.67 14.29
C SER A 68 22.39 0.30 15.39
N ASN A 69 21.88 1.54 15.35
CA ASN A 69 22.15 2.54 16.39
C ASN A 69 21.60 2.12 17.75
N LYS A 70 20.42 1.50 17.79
CA LYS A 70 19.81 1.05 19.02
C LYS A 70 20.54 -0.14 19.63
N VAL A 71 20.95 -1.13 18.84
CA VAL A 71 21.80 -2.23 19.33
C VAL A 71 23.12 -1.68 19.85
N LYS A 72 23.78 -0.77 19.11
CA LYS A 72 25.02 -0.11 19.56
C LYS A 72 24.84 0.66 20.87
N SER A 73 23.68 1.24 21.12
CA SER A 73 23.40 1.95 22.38
C SER A 73 23.39 1.05 23.63
N TYR A 74 23.16 -0.25 23.46
CA TYR A 74 23.21 -1.23 24.54
C TYR A 74 24.63 -1.79 24.80
N ILE A 75 25.60 -1.47 23.94
CA ILE A 75 26.97 -2.00 23.99
C ILE A 75 27.96 -0.86 24.28
N PRO A 76 28.67 -0.89 25.42
CA PRO A 76 29.68 0.12 25.73
C PRO A 76 30.76 0.22 24.64
N ASN A 77 31.16 1.45 24.26
CA ASN A 77 32.13 1.70 23.18
C ASN A 77 33.50 1.00 23.39
N ASN A 78 33.83 0.65 24.63
CA ASN A 78 35.03 -0.04 25.05
C ASN A 78 34.99 -1.58 24.90
N GLU A 79 33.83 -2.14 24.52
CA GLU A 79 33.62 -3.59 24.37
C GLU A 79 33.28 -4.00 22.92
N GLN A 80 33.32 -3.07 21.96
CA GLN A 80 33.06 -3.33 20.54
C GLN A 80 34.21 -4.10 19.87
N THR A 81 34.31 -5.40 20.18
CA THR A 81 35.20 -6.37 19.53
C THR A 81 34.55 -6.95 18.26
N ILE A 82 35.32 -7.68 17.45
CA ILE A 82 34.83 -8.40 16.25
C ILE A 82 33.73 -9.43 16.62
N GLU A 83 33.82 -10.04 17.81
CA GLU A 83 32.80 -10.96 18.34
C GLU A 83 31.48 -10.24 18.61
N THR A 84 31.56 -8.98 19.07
CA THR A 84 30.40 -8.14 19.34
C THR A 84 29.68 -7.73 18.06
N GLU A 85 30.41 -7.40 17.00
CA GLU A 85 29.81 -7.17 15.67
C GLU A 85 29.06 -8.41 15.15
N THR A 86 29.63 -9.60 15.35
CA THR A 86 29.02 -10.86 14.93
C THR A 86 27.72 -11.14 15.71
N TYR A 87 27.71 -10.82 17.01
CA TYR A 87 26.51 -10.92 17.84
C TYR A 87 25.41 -9.93 17.44
N ILE A 88 25.79 -8.68 17.08
CA ILE A 88 24.85 -7.68 16.55
C ILE A 88 24.20 -8.17 15.24
N ASP A 89 25.01 -8.72 14.33
CA ASP A 89 24.54 -9.28 13.07
C ASP A 89 23.57 -10.44 13.29
N GLN A 90 23.83 -11.29 14.29
CA GLN A 90 22.95 -12.39 14.67
C GLN A 90 21.61 -11.88 15.22
N ILE A 91 21.62 -10.91 16.15
CA ILE A 91 20.39 -10.27 16.64
C ILE A 91 19.61 -9.67 15.48
N PHE A 92 20.27 -8.96 14.59
CA PHE A 92 19.63 -8.34 13.43
C PHE A 92 19.01 -9.39 12.49
N SER A 93 19.73 -10.48 12.21
CA SER A 93 19.23 -11.60 11.41
C SER A 93 18.02 -12.28 12.03
N ASP A 94 18.05 -12.53 13.35
CA ASP A 94 16.93 -13.11 14.09
C ASP A 94 15.72 -12.17 14.10
N LEU A 95 15.93 -10.86 14.23
CA LEU A 95 14.87 -9.86 14.17
C LEU A 95 14.18 -9.84 12.81
N VAL A 96 14.97 -9.80 11.74
CA VAL A 96 14.45 -9.77 10.38
C VAL A 96 13.71 -11.09 10.08
N THR A 97 14.30 -12.23 10.41
CA THR A 97 13.77 -13.55 10.02
C THR A 97 12.56 -13.97 10.84
N ASN A 98 12.58 -13.76 12.16
CA ASN A 98 11.54 -14.28 13.05
C ASN A 98 10.39 -13.30 13.29
N TYR A 99 10.61 -11.99 13.13
CA TYR A 99 9.60 -10.98 13.46
C TYR A 99 9.15 -10.18 12.24
N LEU A 100 10.11 -9.63 11.48
CA LEU A 100 9.80 -8.72 10.38
C LEU A 100 9.25 -9.46 9.16
N LYS A 101 9.95 -10.51 8.73
CA LYS A 101 9.62 -11.30 7.54
C LYS A 101 8.22 -11.92 7.59
N PRO A 102 7.80 -12.67 8.64
CA PRO A 102 6.51 -13.34 8.63
C PRO A 102 5.35 -12.35 8.55
N ARG A 103 5.49 -11.22 9.25
CA ARG A 103 4.50 -10.13 9.23
C ARG A 103 4.43 -9.50 7.85
N LEU A 104 5.57 -9.08 7.29
CA LEU A 104 5.61 -8.44 5.98
C LEU A 104 5.15 -9.37 4.86
N LEU A 105 5.48 -10.67 4.89
CA LEU A 105 4.98 -11.65 3.91
C LEU A 105 3.45 -11.76 3.96
N SER A 106 2.86 -11.77 5.16
CA SER A 106 1.41 -11.84 5.30
C SER A 106 0.72 -10.59 4.76
N GLU A 107 1.21 -9.41 5.14
CA GLU A 107 0.68 -8.11 4.67
C GLU A 107 0.88 -7.94 3.16
N LEU A 108 2.04 -8.36 2.64
CA LEU A 108 2.37 -8.32 1.21
C LEU A 108 1.38 -9.11 0.36
N ASN A 109 1.13 -10.37 0.72
CA ASN A 109 0.24 -11.24 -0.04
C ASN A 109 -1.21 -10.76 -0.02
N GLU A 110 -1.68 -10.22 1.11
CA GLU A 110 -3.02 -9.65 1.22
C GLU A 110 -3.15 -8.40 0.33
N ILE A 111 -2.23 -7.46 0.46
CA ILE A 111 -2.23 -6.19 -0.29
C ILE A 111 -2.05 -6.43 -1.79
N GLU A 112 -1.19 -7.37 -2.20
CA GLU A 112 -1.01 -7.72 -3.61
C GLU A 112 -2.30 -8.27 -4.23
N ASN A 113 -2.99 -9.18 -3.52
CA ASN A 113 -4.25 -9.75 -3.99
C ASN A 113 -5.34 -8.69 -4.08
N ASP A 114 -5.47 -7.84 -3.06
CA ASP A 114 -6.46 -6.77 -3.04
C ASP A 114 -6.17 -5.71 -4.11
N TYR A 115 -4.89 -5.40 -4.36
CA TYR A 115 -4.47 -4.58 -5.48
C TYR A 115 -4.95 -5.17 -6.81
N LYS A 116 -4.60 -6.43 -7.10
CA LYS A 116 -5.01 -7.13 -8.34
C LYS A 116 -6.54 -7.13 -8.51
N ASN A 117 -7.27 -7.46 -7.45
CA ASN A 117 -8.75 -7.46 -7.45
C ASN A 117 -9.32 -6.07 -7.72
N SER A 118 -8.70 -5.03 -7.18
CA SER A 118 -9.11 -3.64 -7.44
C SER A 118 -8.90 -3.23 -8.89
N ILE A 119 -7.80 -3.66 -9.51
CA ILE A 119 -7.53 -3.39 -10.93
C ILE A 119 -8.52 -4.13 -11.83
N LEU A 120 -8.85 -5.38 -11.52
CA LEU A 120 -9.89 -6.12 -12.24
C LEU A 120 -11.25 -5.42 -12.14
N SER A 121 -11.62 -4.97 -10.95
CA SER A 121 -12.86 -4.21 -10.73
C SER A 121 -12.84 -2.88 -11.51
N LEU A 122 -11.70 -2.21 -11.58
CA LEU A 122 -11.54 -0.99 -12.37
C LEU A 122 -11.71 -1.25 -13.86
N ALA A 123 -11.27 -2.40 -14.37
CA ALA A 123 -11.33 -2.74 -15.78
C ALA A 123 -12.78 -2.80 -16.30
N GLU A 124 -13.75 -3.12 -15.44
CA GLU A 124 -15.18 -3.12 -15.78
C GLU A 124 -15.72 -1.73 -16.13
N ILE A 125 -15.12 -0.67 -15.57
CA ILE A 125 -15.61 0.72 -15.72
C ILE A 125 -14.64 1.63 -16.48
N ASP A 126 -13.34 1.35 -16.42
CA ASP A 126 -12.25 2.16 -16.99
C ASP A 126 -11.07 1.25 -17.39
N PRO A 127 -11.22 0.47 -18.48
CA PRO A 127 -10.23 -0.51 -18.91
C PRO A 127 -8.90 0.11 -19.29
N ILE A 128 -8.89 1.35 -19.78
CA ILE A 128 -7.66 2.06 -20.13
C ILE A 128 -6.83 2.33 -18.87
N THR A 129 -7.45 2.84 -17.81
CA THR A 129 -6.73 3.09 -16.56
C THR A 129 -6.31 1.79 -15.89
N ALA A 130 -7.16 0.77 -15.91
CA ALA A 130 -6.80 -0.55 -15.42
C ALA A 130 -5.60 -1.14 -16.17
N TYR A 131 -5.55 -1.03 -17.50
CA TYR A 131 -4.41 -1.46 -18.29
C TYR A 131 -3.11 -0.73 -17.88
N TYR A 132 -3.17 0.58 -17.65
CA TYR A 132 -2.00 1.34 -17.19
C TYR A 132 -1.54 0.90 -15.80
N LEU A 133 -2.46 0.72 -14.85
CA LEU A 133 -2.12 0.25 -13.51
C LEU A 133 -1.61 -1.21 -13.51
N ASN A 134 -2.12 -2.07 -14.41
CA ASN A 134 -1.71 -3.46 -14.48
C ASN A 134 -0.36 -3.66 -15.19
N GLY A 135 -0.16 -3.00 -16.34
CA GLY A 135 0.93 -3.32 -17.26
C GLY A 135 2.02 -2.25 -17.42
N LYS A 136 1.81 -1.04 -16.89
CA LYS A 136 2.84 0.02 -16.87
C LYS A 136 3.34 0.37 -15.48
N SER A 137 2.57 0.09 -14.43
CA SER A 137 3.07 0.33 -13.08
C SER A 137 4.09 -0.76 -12.74
N SER A 138 5.24 -0.35 -12.22
CA SER A 138 6.25 -1.27 -11.70
C SER A 138 5.79 -2.03 -10.44
N ILE A 139 4.54 -1.82 -9.97
CA ILE A 139 4.03 -2.24 -8.67
C ILE A 139 4.02 -3.77 -8.53
N LEU A 140 3.48 -4.48 -9.52
CA LEU A 140 3.42 -5.96 -9.47
C LEU A 140 4.83 -6.56 -9.48
N GLU A 141 5.71 -6.02 -10.32
CA GLU A 141 7.13 -6.43 -10.35
C GLU A 141 7.81 -6.15 -9.00
N ARG A 142 7.45 -5.06 -8.31
CA ARG A 142 7.96 -4.75 -6.96
C ARG A 142 7.44 -5.73 -5.91
N PHE A 143 6.18 -6.15 -5.99
CA PHE A 143 5.67 -7.21 -5.09
C PHE A 143 6.45 -8.51 -5.28
N GLU A 144 6.67 -8.93 -6.53
CA GLU A 144 7.48 -10.13 -6.83
C GLU A 144 8.93 -10.00 -6.34
N GLN A 145 9.54 -8.82 -6.50
CA GLN A 145 10.88 -8.54 -5.98
C GLN A 145 10.92 -8.61 -4.45
N MET A 146 9.91 -8.06 -3.77
CA MET A 146 9.80 -8.06 -2.32
C MET A 146 9.59 -9.49 -1.80
N GLU A 147 8.75 -10.29 -2.45
CA GLU A 147 8.54 -11.71 -2.11
C GLU A 147 9.82 -12.52 -2.34
N SER A 148 10.48 -12.33 -3.49
CA SER A 148 11.74 -13.00 -3.84
C SER A 148 12.83 -12.70 -2.81
N TRP A 149 12.96 -11.44 -2.40
CA TRP A 149 13.87 -11.06 -1.32
C TRP A 149 13.55 -11.78 -0.02
N MET A 150 12.29 -11.81 0.40
CA MET A 150 11.91 -12.50 1.64
C MET A 150 12.18 -14.01 1.56
N LYS A 151 12.08 -14.63 0.39
CA LYS A 151 12.48 -16.04 0.17
C LYS A 151 14.00 -16.24 0.24
N MET A 152 14.82 -15.28 -0.17
CA MET A 152 16.28 -15.38 -0.01
C MET A 152 16.72 -15.43 1.46
N LEU A 153 15.93 -14.86 2.37
CA LEU A 153 16.16 -14.91 3.83
C LEU A 153 15.87 -16.29 4.45
N GLU A 154 15.32 -17.23 3.70
CA GLU A 154 14.94 -18.58 4.17
C GLU A 154 16.11 -19.58 4.16
N TYR A 155 17.21 -19.25 3.46
CA TYR A 155 18.30 -20.17 3.13
C TYR A 155 19.54 -19.99 4.03
N GLN A 156 19.40 -19.95 5.36
CA GLN A 156 20.53 -19.65 6.24
C GLN A 156 20.52 -20.52 7.50
N ASN A 157 21.62 -21.26 7.72
CA ASN A 157 21.79 -22.10 8.89
C ASN A 157 22.31 -21.21 10.05
N PRO A 158 21.54 -21.02 11.14
CA PRO A 158 21.90 -20.10 12.23
C PRO A 158 23.13 -20.52 13.04
N ASN A 159 23.77 -21.65 12.71
CA ASN A 159 24.92 -22.20 13.43
C ASN A 159 26.28 -21.93 12.76
N ASP A 160 26.33 -21.33 11.58
CA ASP A 160 27.58 -20.98 10.91
C ASP A 160 27.80 -19.47 10.91
N ALA A 161 28.80 -19.00 11.68
CA ALA A 161 29.15 -17.58 11.79
C ALA A 161 29.57 -16.95 10.46
N GLN A 162 30.12 -17.72 9.51
CA GLN A 162 30.42 -17.23 8.17
C GLN A 162 29.16 -17.09 7.32
N GLU A 163 28.18 -17.98 7.50
CA GLU A 163 26.86 -17.81 6.88
C GLU A 163 26.15 -16.60 7.47
N ILE A 164 26.11 -16.40 8.79
CA ILE A 164 25.47 -15.23 9.43
C ILE A 164 26.04 -13.91 8.91
N LYS A 165 27.37 -13.78 8.79
CA LYS A 165 27.99 -12.55 8.27
C LYS A 165 27.73 -12.32 6.78
N LYS A 166 27.65 -13.40 5.99
CA LYS A 166 27.25 -13.32 4.58
C LYS A 166 25.77 -12.96 4.45
N SER A 167 24.97 -13.40 5.41
CA SER A 167 23.53 -13.19 5.52
C SER A 167 23.18 -11.75 5.87
N SER A 168 23.80 -11.18 6.91
CA SER A 168 23.62 -9.79 7.31
C SER A 168 24.02 -8.84 6.18
N LYS A 169 25.12 -9.15 5.49
CA LYS A 169 25.59 -8.39 4.33
C LYS A 169 24.66 -8.52 3.12
N LEU A 170 24.12 -9.71 2.84
CA LEU A 170 23.09 -9.90 1.80
C LEU A 170 21.81 -9.12 2.14
N VAL A 171 21.37 -9.15 3.39
CA VAL A 171 20.21 -8.38 3.85
C VAL A 171 20.45 -6.88 3.64
N MET A 172 21.62 -6.36 4.04
CA MET A 172 22.01 -4.96 3.85
C MET A 172 22.17 -4.56 2.38
N GLU A 173 22.69 -5.45 1.52
CA GLU A 173 22.84 -5.17 0.08
C GLU A 173 21.52 -5.26 -0.69
N ILE A 174 20.56 -6.06 -0.21
CA ILE A 174 19.22 -6.16 -0.79
C ILE A 174 18.33 -5.02 -0.26
N ILE A 175 18.54 -4.57 0.98
CA ILE A 175 17.99 -3.33 1.54
C ILE A 175 18.73 -2.12 0.95
N LYS A 176 18.72 -1.97 -0.38
CA LYS A 176 19.26 -0.76 -0.99
C LYS A 176 18.33 0.42 -0.70
N PRO A 177 18.88 1.56 -0.26
CA PRO A 177 18.11 2.80 -0.12
C PRO A 177 17.43 3.11 -1.45
N ASN A 178 16.17 3.49 -1.39
CA ASN A 178 15.37 3.91 -2.55
C ASN A 178 14.91 2.81 -3.51
N MET A 179 14.92 1.53 -3.12
CA MET A 179 14.41 0.45 -3.99
C MET A 179 12.97 0.70 -4.49
N PHE A 180 12.16 1.36 -3.66
CA PHE A 180 10.75 1.65 -3.95
C PHE A 180 10.45 3.12 -4.24
N THR A 181 11.42 4.03 -4.21
CA THR A 181 11.15 5.49 -4.32
C THR A 181 10.51 5.86 -5.66
N ASP A 182 10.97 5.25 -6.75
CA ASP A 182 10.38 5.45 -8.08
C ASP A 182 8.94 4.93 -8.12
N THR A 183 8.72 3.71 -7.62
CA THR A 183 7.40 3.08 -7.57
C THR A 183 6.44 3.83 -6.65
N GLN A 184 6.89 4.35 -5.51
CA GLN A 184 6.12 5.22 -4.63
C GLN A 184 5.73 6.52 -5.32
N THR A 185 6.64 7.11 -6.11
CA THR A 185 6.38 8.34 -6.87
C THR A 185 5.36 8.09 -8.00
N GLU A 186 5.45 6.96 -8.69
CA GLU A 186 4.44 6.52 -9.66
C GLU A 186 3.08 6.30 -9.00
N LEU A 187 3.08 5.58 -7.87
CA LEU A 187 1.88 5.28 -7.11
C LEU A 187 1.21 6.55 -6.56
N GLU A 188 1.97 7.54 -6.12
CA GLU A 188 1.45 8.85 -5.71
C GLU A 188 0.73 9.56 -6.88
N LYS A 189 1.29 9.50 -8.10
CA LYS A 189 0.64 10.06 -9.30
C LYS A 189 -0.65 9.31 -9.62
N ASP A 190 -0.64 7.99 -9.52
CA ASP A 190 -1.80 7.15 -9.78
C ASP A 190 -2.91 7.36 -8.73
N ILE A 191 -2.57 7.44 -7.45
CA ILE A 191 -3.47 7.82 -6.35
C ILE A 191 -4.13 9.16 -6.66
N LYS A 192 -3.35 10.19 -7.01
CA LYS A 192 -3.88 11.52 -7.36
C LYS A 192 -4.80 11.44 -8.58
N LYS A 193 -4.43 10.68 -9.61
CA LYS A 193 -5.25 10.52 -10.82
C LYS A 193 -6.59 9.84 -10.52
N ILE A 194 -6.61 8.75 -9.76
CA ILE A 194 -7.85 8.05 -9.36
C ILE A 194 -8.69 8.93 -8.43
N ALA A 195 -8.06 9.57 -7.44
CA ALA A 195 -8.77 10.43 -6.50
C ALA A 195 -9.46 11.61 -7.19
N PHE A 196 -8.82 12.22 -8.20
CA PHE A 196 -9.41 13.29 -9.01
C PHE A 196 -10.65 12.82 -9.79
N LYS A 197 -10.65 11.58 -10.31
CA LYS A 197 -11.82 10.99 -10.98
C LYS A 197 -13.02 10.81 -10.06
N ILE A 198 -12.80 10.66 -8.74
CA ILE A 198 -13.87 10.57 -7.75
C ILE A 198 -14.46 11.95 -7.47
N ASN A 199 -13.63 12.90 -7.02
CA ASN A 199 -13.90 14.34 -6.91
C ASN A 199 -12.66 15.10 -6.35
N PRO A 200 -12.62 16.45 -6.46
CA PRO A 200 -11.51 17.27 -5.96
C PRO A 200 -11.24 17.19 -4.45
N VAL A 201 -12.27 16.93 -3.63
CA VAL A 201 -12.09 16.81 -2.16
C VAL A 201 -11.34 15.53 -1.82
N VAL A 202 -11.68 14.42 -2.49
CA VAL A 202 -10.97 13.14 -2.34
C VAL A 202 -9.53 13.29 -2.82
N TRP A 203 -9.30 13.96 -3.95
CA TRP A 203 -7.94 14.28 -4.42
C TRP A 203 -7.09 14.99 -3.35
N TYR A 204 -7.63 16.04 -2.75
CA TYR A 204 -6.94 16.78 -1.69
C TYR A 204 -6.68 15.92 -0.45
N ASN A 205 -7.67 15.14 -0.02
CA ASN A 205 -7.55 14.28 1.15
C ASN A 205 -6.56 13.13 0.92
N SER A 206 -6.48 12.56 -0.28
CA SER A 206 -5.49 11.55 -0.64
C SER A 206 -4.07 12.11 -0.61
N GLY A 207 -3.86 13.33 -1.09
CA GLY A 207 -2.57 14.02 -0.94
C GLY A 207 -2.17 14.16 0.52
N LYS A 208 -3.09 14.64 1.37
CA LYS A 208 -2.85 14.71 2.82
C LYS A 208 -2.59 13.36 3.47
N ALA A 209 -3.23 12.29 3.01
CA ALA A 209 -2.99 10.95 3.53
C ALA A 209 -1.56 10.50 3.23
N ILE A 210 -1.09 10.72 2.00
CA ILE A 210 0.30 10.45 1.61
C ILE A 210 1.29 11.25 2.45
N ASP A 211 1.05 12.56 2.62
CA ASP A 211 1.93 13.42 3.44
C ASP A 211 1.99 12.93 4.89
N ARG A 212 0.84 12.53 5.47
CA ARG A 212 0.79 11.95 6.81
C ARG A 212 1.53 10.63 6.94
N VAL A 213 1.48 9.77 5.92
CA VAL A 213 2.28 8.53 5.91
C VAL A 213 3.76 8.89 5.95
N LYS A 214 4.23 9.81 5.10
CA LYS A 214 5.63 10.26 5.09
C LYS A 214 6.08 10.85 6.43
N GLU A 215 5.25 11.69 7.06
CA GLU A 215 5.58 12.34 8.34
C GLU A 215 5.59 11.35 9.52
N ASN A 216 4.62 10.43 9.56
CA ASN A 216 4.46 9.51 10.69
C ASN A 216 5.31 8.25 10.58
N LEU A 217 5.80 7.92 9.38
CA LEU A 217 6.62 6.73 9.11
C LEU A 217 7.78 6.61 10.11
N SER A 218 8.50 7.70 10.36
CA SER A 218 9.64 7.68 11.28
C SER A 218 9.25 7.26 12.70
N LYS A 219 8.12 7.77 13.21
CA LYS A 219 7.60 7.48 14.56
C LYS A 219 7.02 6.08 14.66
N GLU A 220 6.34 5.62 13.62
CA GLU A 220 5.80 4.26 13.56
C GLU A 220 6.94 3.25 13.56
N ILE A 221 8.00 3.51 12.78
CA ILE A 221 9.24 2.71 12.79
C ILE A 221 9.88 2.71 14.18
N ASP A 222 9.99 3.85 14.86
CA ASP A 222 10.54 3.91 16.21
C ASP A 222 9.75 3.03 17.19
N LYS A 223 8.42 3.12 17.15
CA LYS A 223 7.52 2.32 17.99
C LYS A 223 7.64 0.82 17.69
N GLU A 224 7.70 0.44 16.42
CA GLU A 224 7.87 -0.96 16.03
C GLU A 224 9.23 -1.51 16.49
N ILE A 225 10.30 -0.72 16.35
CA ILE A 225 11.62 -1.09 16.87
C ILE A 225 11.59 -1.20 18.41
N ASP A 226 10.89 -0.32 19.12
CA ASP A 226 10.70 -0.43 20.57
C ASP A 226 10.02 -1.74 20.96
N GLU A 227 8.87 -2.05 20.36
CA GLU A 227 8.09 -3.27 20.63
C GLU A 227 8.89 -4.55 20.37
N ILE A 228 9.67 -4.57 19.29
CA ILE A 228 10.52 -5.69 18.92
C ILE A 228 11.62 -5.93 19.98
N PHE A 229 12.29 -4.86 20.42
CA PHE A 229 13.34 -4.97 21.44
C PHE A 229 12.77 -5.37 22.81
N ASP A 230 11.57 -4.90 23.17
CA ASP A 230 10.92 -5.30 24.42
C ASP A 230 10.58 -6.80 24.41
N LYS A 231 10.12 -7.34 23.28
CA LYS A 231 9.93 -8.78 23.10
C LYS A 231 11.23 -9.57 23.22
N LEU A 232 12.32 -9.08 22.63
CA LEU A 232 13.63 -9.74 22.77
C LEU A 232 14.11 -9.78 24.22
N LYS A 233 13.99 -8.67 24.97
CA LYS A 233 14.34 -8.65 26.39
C LYS A 233 13.58 -9.71 27.18
N SER A 234 12.28 -9.85 26.94
CA SER A 234 11.46 -10.87 27.61
C SER A 234 11.82 -12.31 27.25
N THR A 235 12.57 -12.53 26.17
CA THR A 235 13.05 -13.86 25.75
C THR A 235 14.41 -14.19 26.38
N TRP A 236 15.14 -13.19 26.88
CA TRP A 236 16.50 -13.32 27.42
C TRP A 236 16.54 -13.31 28.96
N GLU A 237 15.46 -12.90 29.62
CA GLU A 237 15.22 -13.05 31.07
C GLU A 237 14.60 -14.42 31.38
#